data_AF-R1EJ47-F1
#
_entry.id   AF-R1EJ47-F1
#
_cell.length_a   1.000
_cell.length_b   1.000
_cell.length_c   1.000
_cell.angle_alpha   90.00
_cell.angle_beta   90.00
_cell.angle_gamma   90.00
#
_symmetry.space_group_name_H-M   'P 1'
#
loop_
_entity.id
_entity.type
_entity.pdbx_description
1 polymer ?
#
loop_
_entity_poly.entity_id
_entity_poly.type
_entity_poly.pdbx_seq_one_letter_code
_entity_poly.pdbx_strand_id
1 'polypeptide(L)'
;MPTRPPPPAAATTSQPPTRRYRNRNFRLSISEVYRGKIVYIDKSPSIDYGDHPAIISSVHAATRTVRFWKLSSFRECRGFGNKYAGYRNGAARRSHEKGWVLIWDGGATEPHHDTPVLRLGAGKVLGGPTYVDVVEQKELPVDCLSKLSKERRFPELWLEEDEMRVMEEYADEYNRTKPDFSARRRQLDGADDEDFDQDLGVEGLDDDSQDADDEADEE
;
A
#
# COMPACT_ATOMS: atom_id res chain seq x y z
N MET A 1 30.64 -9.05 57.28
CA MET A 1 29.50 -9.63 56.54
C MET A 1 29.41 -8.90 55.20
N PRO A 2 29.73 -9.54 54.05
CA PRO A 2 29.61 -8.87 52.76
C PRO A 2 28.15 -8.82 52.30
N THR A 3 27.67 -7.62 52.02
CA THR A 3 26.33 -7.33 51.48
C THR A 3 26.26 -7.79 50.03
N ARG A 4 25.33 -8.71 49.76
CA ARG A 4 25.05 -9.24 48.41
C ARG A 4 24.47 -8.12 47.53
N PRO A 5 24.95 -7.95 46.29
CA PRO A 5 24.37 -6.97 45.37
C PRO A 5 22.93 -7.37 45.00
N PRO A 6 22.04 -6.38 44.76
CA PRO A 6 20.66 -6.65 44.38
C PRO A 6 20.60 -7.36 43.03
N PRO A 7 19.59 -8.22 42.80
CA PRO A 7 19.40 -8.89 41.52
C PRO A 7 19.12 -7.86 40.41
N PRO A 8 19.54 -8.13 39.16
CA PRO A 8 19.24 -7.26 38.03
C PRO A 8 17.73 -7.17 37.83
N ALA A 9 17.25 -5.93 37.62
CA ALA A 9 15.85 -5.66 37.32
C ALA A 9 15.43 -6.48 36.10
N ALA A 10 14.38 -7.30 36.25
CA ALA A 10 13.79 -8.03 35.16
C ALA A 10 13.41 -7.02 34.06
N ALA A 11 14.01 -7.17 32.88
CA ALA A 11 13.63 -6.44 31.68
C ALA A 11 12.14 -6.73 31.48
N THR A 12 11.31 -5.73 31.78
CA THR A 12 9.88 -5.81 31.55
C THR A 12 9.75 -5.78 30.04
N THR A 13 9.41 -6.93 29.44
CA THR A 13 9.07 -7.01 28.03
C THR A 13 7.81 -6.17 27.85
N SER A 14 8.02 -4.88 27.59
CA SER A 14 6.97 -3.90 27.34
C SER A 14 6.23 -4.37 26.10
N GLN A 15 5.13 -5.09 26.30
CA GLN A 15 4.19 -5.32 25.22
C GLN A 15 3.79 -3.94 24.69
N PRO A 16 3.80 -3.72 23.36
CA PRO A 16 3.40 -2.45 22.81
C PRO A 16 2.01 -2.08 23.32
N PRO A 17 1.76 -0.80 23.63
CA PRO A 17 0.52 -0.36 24.25
C PRO A 17 -0.67 -0.88 23.45
N THR A 18 -1.67 -1.40 24.16
CA THR A 18 -2.90 -1.92 23.57
C THR A 18 -3.59 -0.80 22.77
N ARG A 19 -3.40 -0.82 21.45
CA ARG A 19 -3.96 0.19 20.54
C ARG A 19 -5.49 0.16 20.67
N ARG A 20 -6.06 1.28 21.13
CA ARG A 20 -7.47 1.44 21.56
C ARG A 20 -8.53 1.30 20.45
N TYR A 21 -8.13 1.06 19.19
CA TYR A 21 -9.02 1.15 18.02
C TYR A 21 -9.37 -0.18 17.33
N ARG A 22 -9.07 -1.34 17.93
CA ARG A 22 -9.35 -2.63 17.28
C ARG A 22 -10.68 -3.23 17.72
N ASN A 23 -11.70 -3.13 16.88
CA ASN A 23 -12.85 -4.03 16.96
C ASN A 23 -12.32 -5.48 16.83
N ARG A 24 -12.58 -6.30 17.85
CA ARG A 24 -12.02 -7.66 18.00
C ARG A 24 -12.33 -8.56 16.80
N ASN A 25 -13.43 -8.31 16.09
CA ASN A 25 -13.87 -9.13 14.95
C ASN A 25 -12.96 -8.99 13.72
N PHE A 26 -12.14 -7.95 13.65
CA PHE A 26 -11.27 -7.68 12.49
C PHE A 26 -9.80 -8.02 12.72
N ARG A 27 -9.44 -8.41 13.96
CA ARG A 27 -8.09 -8.82 14.29
C ARG A 27 -7.75 -10.10 13.55
N LEU A 28 -6.57 -10.14 12.95
CA LEU A 28 -5.99 -11.37 12.45
C LEU A 28 -5.33 -12.13 13.60
N SER A 29 -5.65 -13.42 13.74
CA SER A 29 -4.80 -14.32 14.50
C SER A 29 -3.64 -14.81 13.62
N ILE A 30 -2.55 -15.26 14.26
CA ILE A 30 -1.40 -15.80 13.51
C ILE A 30 -1.77 -17.02 12.65
N SER A 31 -2.80 -17.78 13.04
CA SER A 31 -3.29 -18.93 12.29
C SER A 31 -4.07 -18.56 11.03
N GLU A 32 -4.49 -17.30 10.89
CA GLU A 32 -5.24 -16.80 9.73
C GLU A 32 -4.32 -16.16 8.68
N VAL A 33 -3.02 -16.09 8.96
CA VAL A 33 -2.00 -15.44 8.14
C VAL A 33 -1.20 -16.51 7.40
N TYR A 34 -1.10 -16.36 6.08
CA TYR A 34 -0.33 -17.25 5.22
C TYR A 34 0.23 -16.47 4.03
N ARG A 35 1.29 -17.00 3.41
CA ARG A 35 1.93 -16.42 2.23
C ARG A 35 0.92 -16.30 1.09
N GLY A 36 0.88 -15.14 0.42
CA GLY A 36 -0.04 -14.81 -0.66
C GLY A 36 -1.36 -14.18 -0.21
N LYS A 37 -1.72 -14.26 1.07
CA LYS A 37 -2.94 -13.63 1.58
C LYS A 37 -2.85 -12.11 1.49
N ILE A 38 -3.94 -11.50 1.01
CA ILE A 38 -4.14 -10.06 1.04
C ILE A 38 -4.80 -9.68 2.37
N VAL A 39 -4.19 -8.74 3.07
CA VAL A 39 -4.62 -8.18 4.34
C VAL A 39 -4.60 -6.66 4.27
N TYR A 40 -5.02 -6.00 5.35
CA TYR A 40 -5.01 -4.56 5.44
C TYR A 40 -4.13 -4.08 6.59
N ILE A 41 -3.41 -3.00 6.36
CA ILE A 41 -2.51 -2.40 7.34
C ILE A 41 -3.32 -1.40 8.17
N ASP A 42 -3.32 -1.59 9.48
CA ASP A 42 -4.06 -0.71 10.37
C ASP A 42 -3.59 0.74 10.25
N LYS A 43 -4.54 1.68 10.15
CA LYS A 43 -4.25 3.12 10.18
C LYS A 43 -3.63 3.49 11.53
N SER A 44 -2.38 3.95 11.50
CA SER A 44 -1.62 4.38 12.68
C SER A 44 -0.68 5.51 12.28
N PRO A 45 -0.58 6.61 13.06
CA PRO A 45 0.37 7.70 12.79
C PRO A 45 1.84 7.25 12.72
N SER A 46 2.15 6.09 13.30
CA SER A 46 3.48 5.50 13.32
C SER A 46 3.79 4.58 12.14
N ILE A 47 2.89 4.51 11.14
CA ILE A 47 3.02 3.61 9.98
C ILE A 47 2.74 4.44 8.73
N ASP A 48 3.79 4.77 7.98
CA ASP A 48 3.76 5.64 6.79
C ASP A 48 2.87 5.12 5.63
N TYR A 49 2.37 3.89 5.77
CA TYR A 49 1.53 3.20 4.81
C TYR A 49 0.32 2.55 5.50
N GLY A 50 -0.08 3.07 6.65
CA GLY A 50 -1.34 2.69 7.28
C GLY A 50 -2.51 2.95 6.33
N ASP A 51 -3.60 2.20 6.48
CA ASP A 51 -4.78 2.31 5.61
C ASP A 51 -4.53 1.84 4.16
N HIS A 52 -3.56 0.93 3.97
CA HIS A 52 -3.30 0.27 2.68
C HIS A 52 -3.48 -1.25 2.75
N PRO A 53 -3.88 -1.90 1.66
CA PRO A 53 -3.77 -3.35 1.54
C PRO A 53 -2.31 -3.81 1.47
N ALA A 54 -2.08 -5.09 1.80
CA ALA A 54 -0.76 -5.73 1.82
C ALA A 54 -0.86 -7.19 1.37
N ILE A 55 0.14 -7.71 0.65
CA ILE A 55 0.30 -9.14 0.36
C ILE A 55 1.38 -9.71 1.28
N ILE A 56 1.03 -10.76 2.01
CA ILE A 56 1.95 -11.44 2.92
C ILE A 56 2.97 -12.26 2.14
N SER A 57 4.26 -12.03 2.41
CA SER A 57 5.36 -12.79 1.83
C SER A 57 5.85 -13.90 2.75
N SER A 58 5.94 -13.63 4.05
CA SER A 58 6.34 -14.62 5.04
C SER A 58 5.75 -14.34 6.43
N VAL A 59 5.70 -15.39 7.25
CA VAL A 59 5.17 -15.33 8.61
C VAL A 59 6.20 -15.91 9.58
N HIS A 60 6.64 -15.10 10.54
CA HIS A 60 7.54 -15.50 11.60
C HIS A 60 6.72 -15.79 12.87
N ALA A 61 6.27 -17.04 13.02
CA ALA A 61 5.36 -17.42 14.10
C ALA A 61 5.91 -17.16 15.51
N ALA A 62 7.22 -17.34 15.72
CA ALA A 62 7.87 -17.14 17.02
C ALA A 62 7.83 -15.68 17.49
N THR A 63 8.08 -14.74 16.57
CA THR A 63 8.07 -13.28 16.85
C THR A 63 6.72 -12.64 16.58
N ARG A 64 5.78 -13.39 15.98
CA ARG A 64 4.49 -12.90 15.49
C ARG A 64 4.65 -11.73 14.51
N THR A 65 5.72 -11.74 13.73
CA THR A 65 6.01 -10.75 12.69
C THR A 65 5.62 -11.29 11.32
N VAL A 66 5.15 -10.41 10.47
CA VAL A 66 4.76 -10.71 9.09
C VAL A 66 5.57 -9.81 8.16
N ARG A 67 6.20 -10.42 7.16
CA ARG A 67 6.80 -9.68 6.04
C ARG A 67 5.77 -9.57 4.93
N PHE A 68 5.69 -8.41 4.28
CA PHE A 68 4.68 -8.15 3.25
C PHE A 68 5.17 -7.11 2.24
N TRP A 69 4.50 -7.07 1.09
CA TRP A 69 4.55 -5.96 0.14
C TRP A 69 3.28 -5.11 0.25
N LYS A 70 3.45 -3.79 0.12
CA LYS A 70 2.35 -2.83 0.12
C LYS A 70 1.59 -2.89 -1.20
N LEU A 71 0.27 -2.76 -1.14
CA LEU A 71 -0.58 -2.56 -2.30
C LEU A 71 -1.07 -1.12 -2.34
N SER A 72 -1.09 -0.55 -3.54
CA SER A 72 -1.58 0.80 -3.77
C SER A 72 -2.50 0.85 -4.98
N SER A 73 -3.45 1.78 -4.93
CA SER A 73 -4.21 2.21 -6.10
C SER A 73 -3.88 3.67 -6.37
N PHE A 74 -3.67 4.03 -7.63
CA PHE A 74 -3.34 5.40 -8.03
C PHE A 74 -4.56 6.17 -8.53
N ARG A 75 -5.76 5.74 -8.15
CA ARG A 75 -7.03 6.37 -8.54
C ARG A 75 -7.11 7.83 -8.13
N GLU A 76 -6.63 8.15 -6.92
CA GLU A 76 -6.67 9.51 -6.36
C GLU A 76 -5.80 10.47 -7.18
N CYS A 77 -4.73 9.99 -7.81
CA CYS A 77 -3.88 10.76 -8.71
C CYS A 77 -4.30 10.64 -10.19
N ARG A 78 -5.54 10.23 -10.49
CA ARG A 78 -6.04 10.01 -11.86
C ARG A 78 -5.23 8.98 -12.66
N GLY A 79 -4.67 7.97 -12.00
CA GLY A 79 -4.01 6.82 -12.63
C GLY A 79 -2.49 6.78 -12.47
N PHE A 80 -1.92 5.62 -12.79
CA PHE A 80 -0.50 5.30 -12.58
C PHE A 80 0.45 6.23 -13.35
N GLY A 81 0.18 6.49 -14.63
CA GLY A 81 1.02 7.38 -15.44
C GLY A 81 1.06 8.82 -14.93
N ASN A 82 -0.03 9.30 -14.33
CA ASN A 82 -0.12 10.64 -13.75
C ASN A 82 0.68 10.76 -12.45
N LYS A 83 0.71 9.72 -11.61
CA LYS A 83 1.53 9.71 -10.38
C LYS A 83 3.01 9.99 -10.66
N TYR A 84 3.52 9.56 -11.82
CA TYR A 84 4.93 9.71 -12.20
C TYR A 84 5.16 10.72 -13.33
N ALA A 85 4.15 11.52 -13.70
CA ALA A 85 4.27 12.51 -14.76
C ALA A 85 5.29 13.63 -14.44
N GLY A 86 5.51 13.93 -13.16
CA GLY A 86 6.48 14.94 -12.71
C GLY A 86 7.95 14.57 -12.88
N TYR A 87 8.27 13.32 -13.26
CA TYR A 87 9.65 12.89 -13.44
C TYR A 87 10.27 13.51 -14.69
N ARG A 88 11.24 14.40 -14.50
CA ARG A 88 12.03 14.98 -15.61
C ARG A 88 12.92 13.94 -16.29
N ASN A 89 13.43 12.97 -15.54
CA ASN A 89 14.28 11.92 -16.06
C ASN A 89 13.44 10.68 -16.42
N GLY A 90 13.24 10.44 -17.71
CA GLY A 90 12.47 9.29 -18.21
C GLY A 90 13.04 7.92 -17.83
N ALA A 91 14.36 7.79 -17.61
CA ALA A 91 14.95 6.54 -17.15
C ALA A 91 14.66 6.28 -15.66
N ALA A 92 14.74 7.32 -14.83
CA ALA A 92 14.35 7.24 -13.42
C ALA A 92 12.84 6.95 -13.29
N ARG A 93 12.02 7.63 -14.09
CA ARG A 93 10.58 7.38 -14.20
C ARG A 93 10.29 5.91 -14.50
N ARG A 94 10.84 5.38 -15.59
CA ARG A 94 10.64 3.97 -15.98
C ARG A 94 11.12 3.00 -14.91
N SER A 95 12.24 3.30 -14.25
CA SER A 95 12.72 2.46 -13.15
C SER A 95 11.73 2.43 -11.99
N HIS A 96 11.18 3.58 -11.59
CA HIS A 96 10.18 3.63 -10.52
C HIS A 96 8.89 2.93 -10.94
N GLU A 97 8.44 3.13 -12.18
CA GLU A 97 7.23 2.47 -12.70
C GLU A 97 7.42 0.93 -12.74
N LYS A 98 8.61 0.42 -13.04
CA LYS A 98 8.94 -1.02 -12.94
C LYS A 98 8.93 -1.56 -11.51
N GLY A 99 9.02 -0.70 -10.49
CA GLY A 99 8.85 -1.10 -9.09
C GLY A 99 7.40 -1.45 -8.69
N TRP A 100 6.44 -1.27 -9.60
CA TRP A 100 5.03 -1.56 -9.37
C TRP A 100 4.54 -2.66 -10.29
N VAL A 101 3.96 -3.71 -9.72
CA VAL A 101 3.45 -4.87 -10.45
C VAL A 101 1.92 -4.87 -10.40
N LEU A 102 1.26 -4.92 -11.55
CA LEU A 102 -0.20 -4.86 -11.62
C LEU A 102 -0.84 -6.17 -11.15
N ILE A 103 -1.90 -6.08 -10.32
CA ILE A 103 -2.85 -7.16 -10.08
C ILE A 103 -4.00 -7.03 -11.06
N TRP A 104 -4.36 -8.13 -11.73
CA TRP A 104 -5.35 -8.15 -12.78
C TRP A 104 -6.72 -7.69 -12.31
N ASP A 105 -7.28 -6.68 -12.96
CA ASP A 105 -8.60 -6.10 -12.72
C ASP A 105 -9.62 -6.44 -13.83
N GLY A 106 -9.38 -7.54 -14.57
CA GLY A 106 -10.34 -8.13 -15.51
C GLY A 106 -10.43 -7.48 -16.89
N GLY A 107 -9.68 -6.43 -17.17
CA GLY A 107 -9.67 -5.84 -18.52
C GLY A 107 -9.09 -4.44 -18.55
N ALA A 108 -9.27 -3.74 -17.44
CA ALA A 108 -9.45 -2.30 -17.47
C ALA A 108 -8.13 -1.54 -17.44
N THR A 109 -7.11 -2.12 -16.82
CA THR A 109 -5.81 -1.48 -16.70
C THR A 109 -4.79 -2.15 -17.62
N GLU A 110 -4.20 -1.37 -18.51
CA GLU A 110 -3.12 -1.84 -19.38
C GLU A 110 -1.86 -2.15 -18.56
N PRO A 111 -1.19 -3.30 -18.81
CA PRO A 111 0.12 -3.59 -18.24
C PRO A 111 1.19 -2.59 -18.70
N HIS A 112 2.22 -2.37 -17.89
CA HIS A 112 3.32 -1.44 -18.20
C HIS A 112 4.69 -2.10 -18.17
N HIS A 113 5.62 -1.57 -18.96
CA HIS A 113 7.08 -1.83 -18.94
C HIS A 113 7.51 -3.31 -18.86
N ASP A 114 6.75 -4.20 -19.50
CA ASP A 114 6.95 -5.65 -19.48
C ASP A 114 6.94 -6.25 -18.06
N THR A 115 6.31 -5.55 -17.10
CA THR A 115 6.09 -6.09 -15.76
C THR A 115 5.10 -7.25 -15.81
N PRO A 116 5.26 -8.27 -14.96
CA PRO A 116 4.28 -9.34 -14.89
C PRO A 116 2.91 -8.79 -14.44
N VAL A 117 1.84 -9.50 -14.80
CA VAL A 117 0.48 -9.20 -14.34
C VAL A 117 0.03 -10.34 -13.45
N LEU A 118 -0.18 -10.03 -12.17
CA LEU A 118 -0.53 -11.02 -11.15
C LEU A 118 -2.03 -11.30 -11.15
N ARG A 119 -2.43 -12.53 -10.87
CA ARG A 119 -3.85 -12.92 -10.79
C ARG A 119 -4.23 -13.37 -9.40
N LEU A 120 -5.39 -12.91 -8.92
CA LEU A 120 -5.93 -13.42 -7.66
C LEU A 120 -6.46 -14.85 -7.84
N GLY A 121 -6.40 -15.61 -6.76
CA GLY A 121 -6.97 -16.96 -6.68
C GLY A 121 -8.48 -16.97 -6.93
N ALA A 122 -8.98 -18.15 -7.31
CA ALA A 122 -10.39 -18.41 -7.60
C ALA A 122 -11.05 -17.43 -8.59
N GLY A 123 -10.28 -16.87 -9.54
CA GLY A 123 -10.78 -15.94 -10.55
C GLY A 123 -11.32 -14.62 -9.98
N LYS A 124 -10.93 -14.28 -8.75
CA LYS A 124 -11.31 -13.00 -8.14
C LYS A 124 -10.63 -11.84 -8.86
N VAL A 125 -11.25 -10.68 -8.78
CA VAL A 125 -10.69 -9.41 -9.26
C VAL A 125 -10.91 -8.34 -8.20
N LEU A 126 -9.98 -7.39 -8.13
CA LEU A 126 -10.18 -6.18 -7.33
C LEU A 126 -11.08 -5.22 -8.09
N GLY A 127 -11.84 -4.40 -7.38
CA GLY A 127 -12.73 -3.40 -7.98
C GLY A 127 -12.00 -2.22 -8.64
N GLY A 128 -10.71 -2.37 -8.99
CA GLY A 128 -9.89 -1.35 -9.60
C GLY A 128 -8.39 -1.64 -9.74
N PRO A 129 -7.67 -0.76 -10.45
CA PRO A 129 -6.22 -0.84 -10.60
C PRO A 129 -5.56 -0.89 -9.23
N THR A 130 -4.85 -1.98 -8.99
CA THR A 130 -4.11 -2.23 -7.76
C THR A 130 -2.74 -2.76 -8.12
N TYR A 131 -1.71 -2.17 -7.54
CA TYR A 131 -0.33 -2.49 -7.81
C TYR A 131 0.36 -2.93 -6.54
N VAL A 132 1.24 -3.91 -6.67
CA VAL A 132 2.16 -4.33 -5.62
C VAL A 132 3.45 -3.52 -5.73
N ASP A 133 3.87 -2.89 -4.64
CA ASP A 133 5.20 -2.28 -4.54
C ASP A 133 6.24 -3.36 -4.27
N VAL A 134 7.06 -3.69 -5.28
CA VAL A 134 8.11 -4.72 -5.15
C VAL A 134 9.48 -4.13 -4.75
N VAL A 135 9.57 -2.82 -4.55
CA VAL A 135 10.84 -2.14 -4.24
C VAL A 135 11.35 -2.52 -2.86
N GLU A 136 10.44 -2.67 -1.89
CA GLU A 136 10.81 -2.97 -0.51
C GLU A 136 9.76 -3.85 0.18
N GLN A 137 10.22 -4.94 0.78
CA GLN A 137 9.43 -5.69 1.76
C GLN A 137 9.46 -4.98 3.10
N LYS A 138 8.29 -4.84 3.71
CA LYS A 138 8.14 -4.28 5.05
C LYS A 138 7.84 -5.39 6.05
N GLU A 139 8.08 -5.10 7.32
CA GLU A 139 7.78 -6.00 8.41
C GLU A 139 6.91 -5.31 9.45
N LEU A 140 5.84 -5.99 9.88
CA LEU A 140 5.02 -5.53 10.98
C LEU A 140 4.62 -6.71 11.87
N PRO A 141 4.39 -6.49 13.17
CA PRO A 141 3.73 -7.48 14.00
C PRO A 141 2.32 -7.76 13.44
N VAL A 142 1.90 -9.02 13.51
CA VAL A 142 0.60 -9.49 12.98
C VAL A 142 -0.58 -8.69 13.51
N ASP A 143 -0.43 -8.13 14.71
CA ASP A 143 -1.49 -7.38 15.33
C ASP A 143 -1.79 -6.11 14.53
N CYS A 144 -0.79 -5.48 13.89
CA CYS A 144 -0.92 -4.31 13.00
C CYS A 144 -1.61 -4.59 11.66
N LEU A 145 -2.06 -5.82 11.44
CA LEU A 145 -2.75 -6.25 10.25
C LEU A 145 -4.19 -6.64 10.61
N SER A 146 -5.11 -6.35 9.71
CA SER A 146 -6.53 -6.65 9.86
C SER A 146 -7.13 -7.27 8.61
N LYS A 147 -8.30 -7.87 8.80
CA LYS A 147 -9.09 -8.48 7.71
C LYS A 147 -9.83 -7.46 6.85
N LEU A 148 -9.85 -6.18 7.23
CA LEU A 148 -10.83 -5.20 6.76
C LEU A 148 -10.36 -4.58 5.43
N SER A 149 -11.13 -4.74 4.34
CA SER A 149 -10.95 -3.91 3.14
C SER A 149 -11.70 -2.57 3.29
N LYS A 150 -11.34 -1.54 2.51
CA LYS A 150 -12.01 -0.23 2.42
C LYS A 150 -13.56 -0.31 2.32
N GLU A 151 -14.11 -1.43 1.88
CA GLU A 151 -15.56 -1.68 1.73
C GLU A 151 -16.24 -2.28 2.98
N ARG A 152 -15.54 -2.44 4.11
CA ARG A 152 -16.04 -3.10 5.33
C ARG A 152 -16.55 -4.53 5.06
N ARG A 153 -16.05 -5.18 4.00
CA ARG A 153 -16.34 -6.57 3.63
C ARG A 153 -15.10 -7.43 3.82
N PHE A 154 -15.33 -8.74 3.95
CA PHE A 154 -14.32 -9.76 4.20
C PHE A 154 -14.15 -10.74 3.03
N PRO A 155 -13.94 -10.29 1.78
CA PRO A 155 -13.54 -11.25 0.76
C PRO A 155 -12.15 -11.77 1.14
N GLU A 156 -12.02 -13.08 1.29
CA GLU A 156 -10.68 -13.68 1.32
C GLU A 156 -10.10 -13.55 -0.09
N LEU A 157 -8.99 -12.82 -0.19
CA LEU A 157 -8.27 -12.55 -1.42
C LEU A 157 -6.83 -13.00 -1.22
N TRP A 158 -6.29 -13.69 -2.21
CA TRP A 158 -4.92 -14.20 -2.16
C TRP A 158 -4.33 -14.32 -3.56
N LEU A 159 -3.01 -14.35 -3.64
CA LEU A 159 -2.28 -14.84 -4.80
C LEU A 159 -2.02 -16.34 -4.63
N GLU A 160 -2.21 -17.10 -5.70
CA GLU A 160 -1.81 -18.51 -5.75
C GLU A 160 -0.28 -18.66 -5.70
N GLU A 161 0.18 -19.86 -5.39
CA GLU A 161 1.61 -20.15 -5.23
C GLU A 161 2.46 -19.75 -6.46
N ASP A 162 1.96 -20.05 -7.67
CA ASP A 162 2.65 -19.70 -8.91
C ASP A 162 2.73 -18.17 -9.12
N GLU A 163 1.68 -17.44 -8.77
CA GLU A 163 1.62 -15.98 -8.87
C GLU A 163 2.56 -15.31 -7.86
N MET A 164 2.61 -15.87 -6.64
CA MET A 164 3.57 -15.45 -5.62
C MET A 164 5.02 -15.68 -6.06
N ARG A 165 5.31 -16.83 -6.68
CA ARG A 165 6.64 -17.13 -7.23
C ARG A 165 7.04 -16.13 -8.31
N VAL A 166 6.14 -15.85 -9.26
CA VAL A 166 6.39 -14.86 -10.34
C VAL A 166 6.71 -13.48 -9.75
N MET A 167 5.94 -13.04 -8.76
CA MET A 167 6.16 -11.77 -8.09
C MET A 167 7.50 -11.72 -7.35
N GLU A 168 7.87 -12.78 -6.64
CA GLU A 168 9.12 -12.89 -5.89
C GLU A 168 10.34 -12.90 -6.81
N GLU A 169 10.31 -13.72 -7.87
CA GLU A 169 11.37 -13.78 -8.88
C GLU A 169 11.58 -12.40 -9.54
N TYR A 170 10.47 -11.74 -9.89
CA TYR A 170 10.51 -10.39 -10.46
C TYR A 170 11.06 -9.37 -9.47
N ALA A 171 10.62 -9.40 -8.21
CA ALA A 171 11.12 -8.51 -7.17
C ALA A 171 12.64 -8.67 -6.95
N ASP A 172 13.13 -9.91 -6.96
CA ASP A 172 14.56 -10.21 -6.83
C ASP A 172 15.35 -9.74 -8.04
N GLU A 173 14.84 -9.91 -9.26
CA GLU A 173 15.47 -9.39 -10.48
C GLU A 173 15.50 -7.86 -10.50
N TYR A 174 14.36 -7.24 -10.19
CA TYR A 174 14.25 -5.78 -10.10
C TYR A 174 15.25 -5.23 -9.08
N ASN A 175 15.33 -5.80 -7.89
CA ASN A 175 16.24 -5.31 -6.85
C ASN A 175 17.73 -5.53 -7.18
N ARG A 176 18.07 -6.53 -8.00
CA ARG A 176 19.43 -6.75 -8.51
C ARG A 176 19.82 -5.79 -9.63
N THR A 177 18.85 -5.38 -10.45
CA THR A 177 19.09 -4.61 -11.68
C THR A 177 18.71 -3.14 -11.58
N LYS A 178 17.99 -2.75 -10.53
CA LYS A 178 17.57 -1.35 -10.34
C LYS A 178 18.81 -0.45 -10.30
N PRO A 179 18.85 0.62 -11.10
CA PRO A 179 19.96 1.56 -11.02
C PRO A 179 19.98 2.22 -9.65
N ASP A 180 21.16 2.35 -9.06
CA ASP A 180 21.32 3.08 -7.80
C ASP A 180 21.19 4.59 -8.07
N PHE A 181 19.97 5.10 -7.91
CA PHE A 181 19.68 6.53 -8.01
C PHE A 181 19.87 7.26 -6.67
N SER A 182 20.38 6.61 -5.62
CA SER A 182 20.61 7.24 -4.31
C SER A 182 21.56 8.44 -4.41
N ALA A 183 22.49 8.43 -5.36
CA ALA A 183 23.38 9.56 -5.66
C ALA A 183 22.71 10.73 -6.42
N ARG A 184 21.53 10.52 -7.03
CA ARG A 184 20.78 11.52 -7.81
C ARG A 184 19.58 12.12 -7.09
N ARG A 185 19.36 11.76 -5.81
CA ARG A 185 18.35 12.38 -4.96
C ARG A 185 18.53 13.92 -4.83
N ARG A 186 19.74 14.44 -5.11
CA ARG A 186 20.04 15.88 -5.21
C ARG A 186 19.56 16.58 -6.49
N GLN A 187 18.96 15.87 -7.45
CA GLN A 187 18.30 16.51 -8.60
C GLN A 187 16.77 16.61 -8.43
N LEU A 188 16.26 16.19 -7.26
CA LEU A 188 14.90 16.48 -6.78
C LEU A 188 14.89 17.79 -5.97
N ASP A 189 15.55 18.86 -6.46
CA ASP A 189 15.22 20.20 -5.98
C ASP A 189 14.06 20.71 -6.82
N GLY A 190 12.86 20.57 -6.26
CA GLY A 190 11.63 21.10 -6.83
C GLY A 190 10.36 20.27 -6.59
N ALA A 191 10.26 19.55 -5.48
CA ALA A 191 9.02 19.29 -4.75
C ALA A 191 9.40 18.49 -3.52
N ASP A 192 9.30 19.12 -2.35
CA ASP A 192 9.31 18.43 -1.07
C ASP A 192 8.26 17.31 -1.12
N ASP A 193 8.70 16.06 -0.99
CA ASP A 193 7.86 14.89 -0.72
C ASP A 193 7.46 14.86 0.77
N GLU A 194 7.19 16.03 1.35
CA GLU A 194 6.58 16.18 2.67
C GLU A 194 5.24 16.92 2.44
N ASP A 195 4.13 16.29 2.84
CA ASP A 195 2.75 16.83 2.82
C ASP A 195 1.92 16.77 1.51
N PHE A 196 1.83 15.63 0.83
CA PHE A 196 0.67 15.35 -0.06
C PHE A 196 -0.52 14.71 0.67
N ASP A 197 -0.70 15.05 1.96
CA ASP A 197 -1.82 14.63 2.82
C ASP A 197 -2.59 15.81 3.45
N GLN A 198 -2.37 17.05 2.99
CA GLN A 198 -3.15 18.21 3.44
C GLN A 198 -3.95 18.85 2.30
N ASP A 199 -5.26 18.83 2.51
CA ASP A 199 -6.21 19.86 2.09
C ASP A 199 -6.52 19.99 0.59
N LEU A 200 -7.31 19.05 0.07
CA LEU A 200 -8.31 19.41 -0.95
C LEU A 200 -9.57 19.90 -0.23
N GLY A 201 -9.48 21.11 0.34
CA GLY A 201 -10.62 21.89 0.74
C GLY A 201 -11.53 22.10 -0.47
N VAL A 202 -12.61 21.33 -0.52
CA VAL A 202 -13.74 21.62 -1.42
C VAL A 202 -14.57 22.69 -0.72
N GLU A 203 -14.18 23.95 -0.89
CA GLU A 203 -15.08 25.10 -0.74
C GLU A 203 -15.41 25.63 -2.13
N GLY A 204 -16.70 25.87 -2.39
CA GLY A 204 -17.19 26.41 -3.66
C GLY A 204 -18.11 25.48 -4.44
N LEU A 205 -19.06 24.84 -3.75
CA LEU A 205 -20.37 24.57 -4.35
C LEU A 205 -21.18 25.87 -4.21
N ASP A 206 -21.12 26.73 -5.23
CA ASP A 206 -22.15 27.74 -5.43
C ASP A 206 -23.04 27.25 -6.59
N ASP A 207 -24.11 26.61 -6.14
CA ASP A 207 -25.38 26.43 -6.82
C ASP A 207 -26.02 27.81 -6.96
N ASP A 208 -26.01 28.39 -8.16
CA ASP A 208 -26.95 29.44 -8.56
C ASP A 208 -27.77 28.91 -9.73
N SER A 209 -28.81 28.19 -9.37
CA SER A 209 -30.02 28.05 -10.16
C SER A 209 -30.99 29.19 -9.81
N GLN A 210 -31.77 29.64 -10.81
CA GLN A 210 -32.80 30.72 -10.84
C GLN A 210 -32.28 32.03 -11.46
N ASP A 211 -32.89 32.69 -12.45
CA ASP A 211 -34.24 32.74 -13.04
C ASP A 211 -34.09 33.23 -14.52
N ALA A 212 -34.80 32.68 -15.50
CA ALA A 212 -36.12 33.07 -16.03
C ALA A 212 -36.16 34.38 -16.86
N ASP A 213 -36.79 34.21 -18.02
CA ASP A 213 -37.61 35.15 -18.80
C ASP A 213 -37.03 36.06 -19.91
N ASP A 214 -37.74 35.92 -21.05
CA ASP A 214 -38.09 36.85 -22.12
C ASP A 214 -36.99 37.46 -23.01
N GLU A 215 -37.05 37.14 -24.30
CA GLU A 215 -37.79 38.03 -25.22
C GLU A 215 -38.16 37.31 -26.52
N ALA A 216 -39.43 37.48 -26.88
CA ALA A 216 -39.96 37.22 -28.21
C ALA A 216 -40.00 38.53 -29.00
N ASP A 217 -39.92 38.36 -30.32
CA ASP A 217 -40.45 39.21 -31.39
C ASP A 217 -39.60 40.31 -32.07
N GLU A 218 -39.81 40.33 -33.40
CA GLU A 218 -39.55 41.36 -34.44
C GLU A 218 -38.10 41.50 -34.95
N GLU A 219 -37.76 41.37 -36.24
CA GLU A 219 -38.47 41.49 -37.54
C GLU A 219 -38.11 40.39 -38.56
#